data_AF-D1W992-F1
#
_entry.id   AF-D1W992-F1
#
_cell.length_a   1.000
_cell.length_b   1.000
_cell.length_c   1.000
_cell.angle_alpha   90.00
_cell.angle_beta   90.00
_cell.angle_gamma   90.00
#
_symmetry.space_group_name_H-M   'P 1'
#
loop_
_entity.id
_entity.type
_entity.pdbx_description
1 polymer ?
#
loop_
_entity_poly.entity_id
_entity_poly.type
_entity_poly.pdbx_seq_one_letter_code
_entity_poly.pdbx_strand_id
1 'polypeptide(L)' 'MREIEAELINRLETAMRCHCKLAAKARIRDLARLYAEYGVCSYEEKYNELKEKYNL' A
#
# COMPACT_ATOMS: atom_id res chain seq x y z
N MET A 1 -13.96 -4.07 1.96
CA MET A 1 -12.51 -4.32 2.04
C MET A 1 -11.92 -4.73 0.69
N ARG A 2 -12.22 -5.92 0.14
CA ARG A 2 -11.54 -6.46 -1.05
C ARG A 2 -11.54 -5.55 -2.28
N GLU A 3 -12.65 -4.86 -2.57
CA GLU A 3 -12.73 -3.97 -3.75
C GLU A 3 -11.83 -2.74 -3.61
N ILE A 4 -11.87 -2.07 -2.44
CA ILE A 4 -11.02 -0.91 -2.13
C ILE A 4 -9.54 -1.31 -2.13
N GLU A 5 -9.23 -2.47 -1.55
CA GLU A 5 -7.88 -3.01 -1.53
C GLU A 5 -7.36 -3.27 -2.95
N ALA A 6 -8.16 -3.94 -3.80
CA ALA A 6 -7.79 -4.21 -5.19
C ALA A 6 -7.54 -2.93 -6.00
N GLU A 7 -8.35 -1.89 -5.78
CA GLU A 7 -8.14 -0.58 -6.41
C GLU A 7 -6.83 0.08 -5.95
N LEU A 8 -6.54 0.06 -4.64
CA LEU A 8 -5.32 0.63 -4.08
C LEU A 8 -4.06 -0.12 -4.55
N ILE A 9 -4.11 -1.44 -4.66
CA ILE A 9 -3.03 -2.27 -5.20
C ILE A 9 -2.79 -1.91 -6.68
N ASN A 10 -3.85 -1.83 -7.50
CA ASN A 10 -3.69 -1.43 -8.91
C ASN A 10 -3.05 -0.04 -9.07
N ARG A 11 -3.45 0.92 -8.23
CA ARG A 11 -2.84 2.25 -8.21
C ARG A 11 -1.38 2.24 -7.77
N LEU A 12 -1.05 1.41 -6.78
CA LEU A 12 0.32 1.20 -6.33
C LEU A 12 1.19 0.61 -7.44
N GLU A 13 0.74 -0.47 -8.08
CA GLU A 13 1.44 -1.09 -9.20
C GLU A 13 1.64 -0.11 -10.35
N THR A 14 0.61 0.67 -10.68
CA THR A 14 0.71 1.71 -11.72
C THR A 14 1.75 2.75 -11.36
N ALA A 15 1.75 3.25 -10.12
CA ALA A 15 2.75 4.20 -9.65
C ALA A 15 4.18 3.62 -9.71
N MET A 16 4.35 2.34 -9.39
CA MET A 16 5.63 1.64 -9.49
C MET A 16 6.10 1.49 -10.94
N ARG A 17 5.21 1.10 -11.86
CA ARG A 17 5.50 0.99 -13.31
C ARG A 17 5.87 2.35 -13.91
N CYS A 18 5.23 3.43 -13.45
CA CYS A 18 5.55 4.80 -13.87
C CYS A 18 6.72 5.42 -13.08
N HIS A 19 7.43 4.65 -12.25
CA HIS A 19 8.54 5.11 -11.40
C HIS A 19 8.20 6.29 -10.46
N CYS A 20 6.92 6.47 -10.14
CA CYS A 20 6.40 7.54 -9.30
C CYS A 20 6.49 7.16 -7.81
N LYS A 21 7.70 7.19 -7.25
CA LYS A 21 7.98 6.76 -5.86
C LYS A 21 7.11 7.43 -4.80
N LEU A 22 6.83 8.73 -4.94
CA LEU A 22 5.98 9.46 -3.98
C LEU A 22 4.54 8.98 -4.01
N ALA A 23 3.99 8.74 -5.21
CA ALA A 23 2.64 8.20 -5.36
C ALA A 23 2.57 6.77 -4.82
N ALA A 24 3.58 5.94 -5.08
CA ALA A 24 3.65 4.59 -4.54
C ALA A 24 3.68 4.59 -3.01
N LYS A 25 4.52 5.43 -2.39
CA LYS A 25 4.54 5.62 -0.92
C LYS A 25 3.19 6.07 -0.36
N ALA A 26 2.47 6.94 -1.06
CA ALA A 26 1.12 7.34 -0.64
C ALA A 26 0.16 6.14 -0.64
N ARG A 27 0.17 5.30 -1.69
CA ARG A 27 -0.70 4.12 -1.75
C ARG A 27 -0.34 3.04 -0.74
N ILE A 28 0.95 2.89 -0.42
CA ILE A 28 1.38 2.00 0.67
C ILE A 28 0.80 2.46 2.02
N ARG A 29 0.80 3.78 2.30
CA ARG A 29 0.18 4.33 3.52
C ARG A 29 -1.34 4.08 3.55
N ASP A 30 -2.01 4.27 2.42
CA ASP A 30 -3.46 4.01 2.31
C ASP A 30 -3.78 2.54 2.61
N LEU A 31 -3.01 1.59 2.05
CA LEU A 31 -3.15 0.16 2.31
C LEU A 31 -2.86 -0.20 3.76
N ALA A 32 -1.78 0.33 4.34
CA ALA A 32 -1.44 0.08 5.74
C ALA A 32 -2.53 0.59 6.69
N ARG A 33 -3.10 1.76 6.41
CA ARG A 33 -4.23 2.30 7.17
C ARG A 33 -5.47 1.43 7.03
N LEU A 34 -5.80 0.99 5.81
CA LEU A 34 -6.93 0.09 5.56
C LEU A 34 -6.81 -1.21 6.36
N TYR A 35 -5.61 -1.82 6.38
CA TYR A 35 -5.38 -3.05 7.12
C TYR A 35 -5.49 -2.86 8.65
N ALA A 36 -4.98 -1.74 9.16
CA ALA A 36 -5.06 -1.39 10.58
C ALA A 36 -6.50 -1.09 11.02
N GLU A 37 -7.27 -0.33 10.23
CA GLU A 37 -8.67 0.02 10.53
C GLU A 37 -9.57 -1.22 10.62
N TYR A 38 -9.28 -2.25 9.84
CA TYR A 38 -10.03 -3.50 9.86
C TYR A 38 -9.44 -4.55 10.81
N GLY A 39 -8.40 -4.21 11.58
CA GLY A 39 -7.80 -5.09 12.59
C GLY A 39 -7.08 -6.32 12.02
N VAL A 40 -6.64 -6.28 10.75
CA VAL A 40 -5.92 -7.41 10.13
C VAL A 40 -4.49 -7.50 10.65
N CYS A 41 -3.81 -6.36 10.74
CA CYS A 41 -2.45 -6.24 11.27
C CYS A 41 -2.18 -4.78 11.68
N SER A 42 -1.02 -4.51 12.30
CA SER A 42 -0.65 -3.13 12.63
C SER A 42 -0.32 -2.31 11.38
N TYR A 43 -0.44 -0.98 11.50
CA TYR A 43 -0.05 -0.05 10.43
C TYR A 43 1.44 -0.20 10.10
N GLU A 44 2.34 -0.17 11.09
CA GLU A 44 3.78 -0.33 10.87
C GLU A 44 4.13 -1.63 10.17
N GLU A 45 3.51 -2.75 10.57
CA GLU A 45 3.75 -4.06 9.97
C GLU A 45 3.41 -4.06 8.48
N LYS A 46 2.18 -3.63 8.11
CA LYS A 46 1.79 -3.62 6.70
C LYS A 46 2.56 -2.61 5.88
N TYR A 47 2.85 -1.45 6.46
CA TYR A 47 3.62 -0.40 5.82
C TYR A 47 5.04 -0.89 5.49
N ASN A 48 5.72 -1.54 6.44
CA ASN A 48 7.06 -2.06 6.24
C ASN A 48 7.08 -3.23 5.26
N GLU A 49 6.13 -4.16 5.34
CA GLU A 49 5.97 -5.27 4.39
C GLU A 49 5.89 -4.75 2.94
N LEU A 50 5.00 -3.79 2.69
CA LEU A 50 4.81 -3.23 1.35
C LEU A 50 6.01 -2.39 0.91
N LYS A 51 6.60 -1.61 1.82
CA LYS A 51 7.77 -0.80 1.51
C LYS A 51 8.96 -1.66 1.09
N GLU A 52 9.19 -2.78 1.79
CA GLU A 52 10.23 -3.76 1.45
C GLU A 52 9.92 -4.46 0.12
N LYS A 53 8.69 -4.94 -0.06
CA LYS A 53 8.24 -5.61 -1.30
C LYS A 53 8.46 -4.76 -2.55
N TYR A 54 8.23 -3.45 -2.47
CA TYR A 54 8.37 -2.51 -3.58
C TYR A 54 9.71 -1.77 -3.60
N ASN A 55 10.62 -2.07 -2.67
CA ASN A 55 11.95 -1.45 -2.55
C ASN A 55 11.90 0.11 -2.53
N LEU A 56 11.08 0.66 -1.63
CA LEU A 56 10.78 2.11 -1.52
C LEU A 56 11.34 2.80 -0.28
#